data_AF-A0A6A7M534-F1
#
_entry.id   AF-A0A6A7M534-F1
#
_cell.length_a   1.000
_cell.length_b   1.000
_cell.length_c   1.000
_cell.angle_alpha   90.00
_cell.angle_beta   90.00
_cell.angle_gamma   90.00
#
_symmetry.space_group_name_H-M   'P 1'
#
loop_
_entity.id
_entity.type
_entity.pdbx_description
1 polymer ?
#
loop_
_entity_poly.entity_id
_entity_poly.type
_entity_poly.pdbx_seq_one_letter_code
_entity_poly.pdbx_strand_id
1 'polypeptide(L)'
;MLPALASVLLLASFLGGGPVRAADAPPGASSCTGCHASQRIPDSVIPRIAGRKASDIVQFMREYRSGAWPSSVMGRIAKGFDDQQIDAIAAWFAAQPE
;
A
#
# COMPACT_ATOMS: atom_id res chain seq x y z
N MET A 1 16.47 46.17 45.85
CA MET A 1 15.09 46.30 45.36
C MET A 1 15.02 45.59 44.02
N LEU A 2 14.28 44.48 43.95
CA LEU A 2 14.06 43.63 42.77
C LEU A 2 13.32 44.38 41.65
N PRO A 3 13.51 43.97 40.39
CA PRO A 3 12.44 43.25 39.68
C PRO A 3 13.00 41.96 39.02
N ALA A 4 12.42 40.77 39.20
CA ALA A 4 11.12 40.30 38.69
C ALA A 4 11.05 40.24 37.15
N LEU A 5 11.61 39.19 36.54
CA LEU A 5 11.24 38.62 35.23
C LEU A 5 11.68 37.13 35.26
N ALA A 6 10.87 36.19 35.75
CA ALA A 6 9.75 35.54 35.07
C ALA A 6 10.15 34.82 33.76
N SER A 7 10.28 33.50 33.87
CA SER A 7 9.80 32.48 32.93
C SER A 7 10.20 32.56 31.46
N VAL A 8 11.08 31.66 31.02
CA VAL A 8 10.82 30.83 29.83
C VAL A 8 11.46 29.44 30.01
N LEU A 9 10.72 28.48 30.57
CA LEU A 9 10.97 27.06 30.34
C LEU A 9 10.45 26.73 28.94
N LEU A 10 11.32 26.74 27.92
CA LEU A 10 11.02 26.14 26.63
C LEU A 10 11.39 24.66 26.68
N LEU A 11 10.55 23.86 27.36
CA LEU A 11 10.47 22.43 27.06
C LEU A 11 9.69 22.27 25.76
N ALA A 12 10.39 22.38 24.62
CA ALA A 12 9.87 21.91 23.35
C ALA A 12 9.91 20.38 23.35
N SER A 13 8.97 19.76 24.06
CA SER A 13 8.68 18.34 23.92
C SER A 13 7.99 18.13 22.58
N PHE A 14 8.78 17.91 21.53
CA PHE A 14 8.28 17.36 20.27
C PHE A 14 7.94 15.87 20.48
N LEU A 15 6.77 15.60 21.06
CA LEU A 15 6.12 14.31 20.91
C LEU A 15 5.06 14.45 19.81
N GLY A 16 5.26 13.74 18.70
CA GLY A 16 4.17 13.41 17.79
C GLY A 16 4.53 13.36 16.30
N GLY A 17 4.81 12.16 15.79
CA GLY A 17 4.57 11.79 14.40
C GLY A 17 5.56 12.30 13.35
N GLY A 18 6.73 11.65 13.24
CA GLY A 18 7.49 11.69 11.99
C GLY A 18 6.63 11.12 10.84
N PRO A 19 6.88 11.53 9.58
CA PRO A 19 6.11 11.03 8.45
C PRO A 19 6.20 9.50 8.41
N VAL A 20 5.03 8.83 8.42
CA VAL A 20 4.96 7.39 8.16
C VAL A 20 5.51 7.20 6.75
N ARG A 21 6.77 6.78 6.64
CA ARG A 21 7.31 6.38 5.35
C ARG A 21 6.57 5.11 4.95
N ALA A 22 6.01 5.10 3.74
CA ALA A 22 5.53 3.86 3.16
C ALA A 22 6.66 2.83 3.27
N ALA A 23 6.34 1.63 3.77
CA ALA A 23 7.31 0.55 3.84
C ALA A 23 7.88 0.28 2.44
N ASP A 24 9.12 -0.19 2.38
CA ASP A 24 9.73 -0.60 1.12
C ASP A 24 8.85 -1.67 0.44
N ALA A 25 8.81 -1.61 -0.89
CA ALA A 25 8.01 -2.55 -1.67
C ALA A 25 8.54 -3.98 -1.48
N PRO A 26 7.68 -4.95 -1.11
CA PRO A 26 8.10 -6.34 -1.01
C PRO A 26 8.49 -6.87 -2.40
N PRO A 27 9.30 -7.95 -2.47
CA PRO A 27 9.66 -8.58 -3.72
C PRO A 27 8.42 -8.84 -4.61
N GLY A 28 8.49 -8.39 -5.86
CA GLY A 28 7.40 -8.55 -6.83
C GLY A 28 6.34 -7.45 -6.84
N ALA A 29 6.18 -6.63 -5.79
CA ALA A 29 5.14 -5.58 -5.78
C ALA A 29 5.32 -4.53 -6.88
N SER A 30 6.56 -4.14 -7.17
CA SER A 30 6.87 -3.18 -8.24
C SER A 30 6.51 -3.70 -9.64
N SER A 31 6.40 -5.02 -9.82
CA SER A 31 5.99 -5.59 -11.12
C SER A 31 4.52 -5.30 -11.45
N CYS A 32 3.68 -5.10 -10.42
CA CYS A 32 2.25 -4.87 -10.60
C CYS A 32 1.97 -3.48 -11.18
N THR A 33 2.84 -2.48 -10.95
CA THR A 33 2.59 -1.09 -11.34
C THR A 33 2.74 -0.84 -12.84
N GLY A 34 3.32 -1.78 -13.59
CA GLY A 34 3.41 -1.69 -15.05
C GLY A 34 2.04 -1.75 -15.75
N CYS A 35 1.07 -2.41 -15.12
CA CYS A 35 -0.31 -2.48 -15.60
C CYS A 35 -1.27 -1.75 -14.65
N HIS A 36 -1.10 -1.91 -13.35
CA HIS A 36 -1.95 -1.29 -12.33
C HIS A 36 -1.36 0.05 -11.91
N ALA A 37 -1.68 1.10 -12.66
CA ALA A 37 -1.20 2.44 -12.39
C ALA A 37 -1.45 2.86 -10.93
N SER A 38 -0.45 3.50 -10.32
CA SER A 38 -0.56 4.05 -8.95
C SER A 38 -1.55 5.21 -8.89
N GLN A 39 -1.70 5.95 -9.99
CA GLN A 39 -2.65 7.04 -10.15
C GLN A 39 -3.90 6.55 -10.87
N ARG A 40 -5.03 7.22 -10.60
CA ARG A 40 -6.27 6.96 -11.32
C ARG A 40 -6.14 7.43 -12.77
N ILE A 41 -6.35 6.52 -13.70
CA ILE A 41 -6.40 6.82 -15.14
C ILE A 41 -7.88 6.77 -15.57
N PRO A 42 -8.45 7.86 -16.12
CA PRO A 42 -9.80 7.85 -16.69
C PRO A 42 -9.95 6.76 -17.75
N ASP A 43 -11.09 6.07 -17.74
CA ASP A 43 -11.46 5.04 -18.72
C ASP A 43 -10.49 3.84 -18.83
N SER A 44 -9.57 3.67 -17.86
CA SER A 44 -8.70 2.50 -17.81
C SER A 44 -9.50 1.23 -17.52
N VAL A 45 -9.37 0.24 -18.41
CA VAL A 45 -9.90 -1.11 -18.20
C VAL A 45 -9.12 -1.87 -17.12
N ILE A 46 -7.87 -1.46 -16.84
CA ILE A 46 -7.06 -2.04 -15.79
C ILE A 46 -7.38 -1.32 -14.48
N PRO A 47 -7.90 -2.03 -13.47
CA PRO A 47 -8.29 -1.39 -12.22
C PRO A 47 -7.05 -0.97 -11.43
N ARG A 48 -7.22 0.12 -10.68
CA ARG A 48 -6.24 0.54 -9.69
C ARG A 48 -6.31 -0.37 -8.46
N ILE A 49 -5.13 -0.72 -7.92
CA ILE A 49 -4.98 -1.60 -6.75
C ILE A 49 -4.39 -0.92 -5.51
N ALA A 50 -3.71 0.21 -5.66
CA ALA A 50 -3.24 1.02 -4.53
C ALA A 50 -4.43 1.49 -3.68
N GLY A 51 -4.31 1.41 -2.36
CA GLY A 51 -5.36 1.77 -1.39
C GLY A 51 -6.52 0.77 -1.29
N ARG A 52 -6.58 -0.28 -2.13
CA ARG A 52 -7.59 -1.33 -2.00
C ARG A 52 -7.32 -2.16 -0.74
N LYS A 53 -8.37 -2.66 -0.10
CA LYS A 53 -8.25 -3.54 1.07
C LYS A 53 -7.38 -4.75 0.73
N ALA A 54 -6.44 -5.07 1.61
CA ALA A 54 -5.55 -6.22 1.41
C ALA A 54 -6.34 -7.53 1.22
N SER A 55 -7.43 -7.73 1.98
CA SER A 55 -8.32 -8.89 1.85
C SER A 55 -8.85 -9.08 0.43
N ASP A 56 -9.22 -7.98 -0.24
CA ASP A 56 -9.81 -8.03 -1.57
C ASP A 56 -8.73 -8.42 -2.59
N ILE A 57 -7.53 -7.85 -2.46
CA ILE A 57 -6.39 -8.19 -3.33
C ILE A 57 -6.03 -9.66 -3.17
N VAL A 58 -5.93 -10.16 -1.93
CA VAL A 58 -5.64 -11.57 -1.64
C VAL A 58 -6.71 -12.48 -2.25
N GLN A 59 -7.98 -12.15 -2.05
CA GLN A 59 -9.09 -12.93 -2.59
C GLN A 59 -9.02 -13.03 -4.11
N PHE A 60 -8.93 -11.90 -4.82
CA PHE A 60 -8.86 -11.91 -6.27
C PHE A 60 -7.63 -12.64 -6.78
N MET A 61 -6.45 -12.46 -6.17
CA MET A 61 -5.25 -13.21 -6.56
C MET A 61 -5.43 -14.72 -6.42
N ARG A 62 -6.05 -15.18 -5.35
CA ARG A 62 -6.34 -16.62 -5.15
C ARG A 62 -7.37 -17.13 -6.16
N GLU A 63 -8.43 -16.37 -6.41
CA GLU A 63 -9.46 -16.73 -7.40
C GLU A 63 -8.91 -16.75 -8.83
N TYR A 64 -8.05 -15.80 -9.18
CA TYR A 64 -7.34 -15.80 -10.47
C TYR A 64 -6.39 -16.98 -10.59
N ARG A 65 -5.64 -17.30 -9.52
CA ARG A 65 -4.68 -18.41 -9.51
C ARG A 65 -5.37 -19.77 -9.66
N SER A 66 -6.51 -19.96 -8.99
CA SER A 66 -7.32 -21.18 -9.07
C SER A 66 -8.15 -21.28 -10.35
N GLY A 67 -8.38 -20.15 -11.04
CA GLY A 67 -9.28 -20.06 -12.18
C GLY A 67 -10.77 -19.97 -11.79
N ALA A 68 -11.08 -19.78 -10.50
CA ALA A 68 -12.45 -19.56 -10.02
C ALA A 68 -13.03 -18.23 -10.52
N TRP A 69 -12.18 -17.24 -10.82
CA TRP A 69 -12.60 -15.96 -11.39
C TRP A 69 -12.02 -15.74 -12.80
N PRO A 70 -12.85 -15.35 -13.78
CA PRO A 70 -12.39 -15.14 -15.15
C PRO A 70 -11.41 -13.96 -15.24
N SER A 71 -10.36 -14.12 -16.04
CA SER A 71 -9.37 -13.06 -16.26
C SER A 71 -8.77 -13.11 -17.65
N SER A 72 -8.34 -11.95 -18.15
CA SER A 72 -7.59 -11.85 -19.41
C SER A 72 -6.13 -12.30 -19.22
N VAL A 73 -5.43 -11.69 -18.26
CA VAL A 73 -4.01 -11.96 -18.00
C VAL A 73 -3.74 -12.34 -16.54
N MET A 74 -4.56 -11.86 -15.60
CA MET A 74 -4.28 -12.01 -14.17
C MET A 74 -4.21 -13.46 -13.70
N GLY A 75 -4.93 -14.40 -14.30
CA GLY A 75 -4.80 -15.82 -13.97
C GLY A 75 -3.42 -16.41 -14.29
N ARG A 76 -2.72 -15.87 -15.29
CA ARG A 76 -1.32 -16.25 -15.57
C ARG A 76 -0.36 -15.58 -14.59
N ILE A 77 -0.57 -14.29 -14.29
CA ILE A 77 0.25 -13.53 -13.36
C ILE A 77 0.17 -14.12 -11.94
N ALA A 78 -1.05 -14.42 -11.48
CA ALA A 78 -1.30 -14.90 -10.12
C ALA A 78 -0.65 -16.27 -9.84
N LYS A 79 -0.42 -17.10 -10.87
CA LYS A 79 0.31 -18.38 -10.74
C LYS A 79 1.79 -18.19 -10.45
N GLY A 80 2.35 -17.00 -10.66
CA GLY A 80 3.74 -16.68 -10.35
C GLY A 80 4.00 -16.34 -8.88
N PHE A 81 2.97 -16.28 -8.05
CA PHE A 81 3.09 -15.87 -6.65
C PHE A 81 2.50 -16.91 -5.69
N ASP A 82 3.25 -17.18 -4.62
CA ASP A 82 2.77 -17.97 -3.49
C ASP A 82 1.90 -17.14 -2.54
N ASP A 83 1.33 -17.77 -1.51
CA ASP A 83 0.45 -17.10 -0.55
C ASP A 83 1.16 -16.03 0.28
N GLN A 84 2.41 -16.27 0.69
CA GLN A 84 3.16 -15.31 1.49
C GLN A 84 3.48 -14.04 0.68
N GLN A 85 3.84 -14.22 -0.58
CA GLN A 85 4.08 -13.13 -1.52
C GLN A 85 2.78 -12.34 -1.80
N ILE A 86 1.67 -13.03 -2.05
CA ILE A 86 0.36 -12.39 -2.27
C ILE A 86 -0.02 -11.55 -1.04
N ASP A 87 0.10 -12.12 0.16
CA ASP A 87 -0.27 -11.43 1.41
C ASP A 87 0.63 -10.20 1.64
N ALA A 88 1.95 -10.31 1.40
CA ALA A 88 2.88 -9.19 1.53
C ALA A 88 2.60 -8.06 0.51
N ILE A 89 2.39 -8.42 -0.75
CA ILE A 89 2.06 -7.47 -1.83
C ILE A 89 0.73 -6.77 -1.55
N ALA A 90 -0.28 -7.53 -1.12
CA ALA A 90 -1.60 -6.99 -0.78
C ALA A 90 -1.54 -6.01 0.39
N ALA A 91 -0.80 -6.34 1.46
CA ALA A 91 -0.62 -5.45 2.60
C ALA A 91 0.09 -4.15 2.18
N TRP A 92 1.11 -4.25 1.32
CA TRP A 92 1.84 -3.09 0.83
C TRP A 92 0.96 -2.16 -0.03
N PHE A 93 0.16 -2.72 -0.95
CA PHE A 93 -0.77 -1.93 -1.78
C PHE A 93 -1.88 -1.28 -0.96
N ALA A 94 -2.39 -1.97 0.07
CA ALA A 94 -3.42 -1.43 0.96
C ALA A 94 -2.93 -0.23 1.79
N ALA A 95 -1.62 -0.16 2.06
CA ALA A 95 -1.01 0.98 2.75
C ALA A 95 -0.73 2.19 1.84
N GLN A 96 -0.92 2.05 0.51
CA GLN A 96 -0.76 3.17 -0.41
C GLN A 96 -2.00 4.09 -0.36
N PRO A 97 -1.84 5.40 -0.66
CA PRO A 97 -2.99 6.30 -0.82
C PRO A 97 -3.99 5.76 -1.85
N GLU A 98 -5.26 6.17 -1.77
CA GLU A 98 -6.28 5.93 -2.80
C GLU A 98 -6.19 6.90 -4.01
#